data_AF-A0A937FVV8-F1
#
_entry.id   AF-A0A937FVV8-F1
#
_cell.length_a   1.000
_cell.length_b   1.000
_cell.length_c   1.000
_cell.angle_alpha   90.00
_cell.angle_beta   90.00
_cell.angle_gamma   90.00
#
_symmetry.space_group_name_H-M   'P 1'
#
loop_
_entity.id
_entity.type
_entity.pdbx_description
1 polymer ?
#
loop_
_entity_poly.entity_id
_entity_poly.type
_entity_poly.pdbx_seq_one_letter_code
_entity_poly.pdbx_strand_id
1 'polypeptide(L)'
;MKFSLLLSFSLLALWGANQKHRTIEYNGKPVETTYEVPMQFYGTYAGHKTGYLELHEDGTGVYNYDVFGFAPQGCKKDIIKIEWGFLLDENDSIVSFSREYGRSYPILMRSISNTSFQGCRKEVMLDFIMEYKNGSIGVSSSDDWVKE
;
A
#
# COMPACT_ATOMS: atom_id res chain seq x y z
N MET A 1 -15.54 15.06 61.71
CA MET A 1 -14.94 15.50 60.44
C MET A 1 -13.82 14.55 60.04
N LYS A 2 -13.92 13.94 58.86
CA LYS A 2 -12.88 13.75 57.84
C LYS A 2 -13.26 12.53 56.98
N PHE A 3 -13.93 12.83 55.86
CA PHE A 3 -14.01 11.94 54.71
C PHE A 3 -12.62 11.88 54.08
N SER A 4 -12.03 10.69 53.96
CA SER A 4 -10.94 10.45 53.03
C SER A 4 -11.48 9.63 51.87
N LEU A 5 -11.90 10.37 50.84
CA LEU A 5 -12.06 9.91 49.47
C LEU A 5 -10.67 9.52 48.96
N LEU A 6 -10.41 8.24 48.68
CA LEU A 6 -9.26 7.83 47.87
C LEU A 6 -9.76 7.65 46.45
N LEU A 7 -9.63 8.72 45.68
CA LEU A 7 -9.89 8.77 44.25
C LEU A 7 -8.76 8.05 43.51
N SER A 8 -9.17 7.22 42.57
CA SER A 8 -8.39 6.40 41.65
C SER A 8 -7.27 7.13 40.92
N PHE A 9 -6.22 6.39 40.55
CA PHE A 9 -5.58 6.60 39.26
C PHE A 9 -5.04 5.27 38.72
N SER A 10 -5.96 4.49 38.14
CA SER A 10 -5.60 3.38 37.26
C SER A 10 -4.96 3.97 36.01
N LEU A 11 -3.63 3.91 35.94
CA LEU A 11 -2.84 4.22 34.75
C LEU A 11 -3.15 3.14 33.70
N LEU A 12 -4.23 3.34 32.94
CA LEU A 12 -4.50 2.59 31.72
C LEU A 12 -3.45 3.04 30.70
N ALA A 13 -2.36 2.27 30.62
CA ALA A 13 -1.43 2.33 29.50
C ALA A 13 -2.16 1.88 28.24
N LEU A 14 -2.80 2.84 27.55
CA LEU A 14 -3.18 2.70 26.16
C LEU A 14 -1.88 2.70 25.34
N TRP A 15 -1.22 1.54 25.26
CA TRP A 15 -0.37 1.23 24.12
C TRP A 15 -1.30 1.18 22.90
N GLY A 16 -1.47 2.34 22.26
CA GLY A 16 -2.04 2.41 20.94
C GLY A 16 -1.15 1.57 20.03
N ALA A 17 -1.64 0.40 19.62
CA ALA A 17 -1.05 -0.32 18.51
C ALA A 17 -0.87 0.67 17.36
N ASN A 18 0.33 0.74 16.77
CA ASN A 18 0.57 1.61 15.62
C ASN A 18 -0.35 1.14 14.48
N GLN A 19 -1.49 1.82 14.32
CA GLN A 19 -2.59 1.38 13.46
C GLN A 19 -2.18 1.31 11.98
N LYS A 20 -1.04 1.91 11.64
CA LYS A 20 -0.55 2.05 10.26
C LYS A 20 0.43 0.98 9.80
N HIS A 21 0.78 0.03 10.66
CA HIS A 21 1.57 -1.15 10.29
C HIS A 21 0.64 -2.31 9.91
N ARG A 22 1.05 -3.11 8.92
CA ARG A 22 0.32 -4.28 8.46
C ARG A 22 1.29 -5.38 8.02
N THR A 23 0.93 -6.62 8.34
CA THR A 23 1.58 -7.80 7.76
C THR A 23 0.84 -8.24 6.50
N ILE A 24 1.54 -8.31 5.36
CA ILE A 24 1.02 -8.88 4.11
C ILE A 24 1.82 -10.16 3.84
N GLU A 25 1.13 -11.29 3.63
CA GLU A 25 1.80 -12.53 3.22
C GLU A 25 2.21 -12.45 1.75
N TYR A 26 3.50 -12.63 1.48
CA TYR A 26 4.05 -12.60 0.13
C TYR A 26 5.05 -13.74 -0.07
N ASN A 27 4.81 -14.58 -1.08
CA ASN A 27 5.58 -15.80 -1.36
C ASN A 27 5.72 -16.73 -0.13
N GLY A 28 4.63 -16.91 0.63
CA GLY A 28 4.59 -17.79 1.81
C GLY A 28 5.32 -17.24 3.03
N LYS A 29 5.65 -15.95 3.04
CA LYS A 29 6.32 -15.28 4.16
C LYS A 29 5.53 -14.07 4.62
N PRO A 30 5.41 -13.83 5.93
CA PRO A 30 4.90 -12.56 6.44
C PRO A 30 5.89 -11.45 6.10
N VAL A 31 5.40 -10.36 5.51
CA VAL A 31 6.17 -9.15 5.22
C VAL A 31 5.55 -8.00 5.97
N GLU A 32 6.33 -7.34 6.82
CA GLU A 32 5.91 -6.13 7.51
C GLU A 32 5.88 -4.95 6.54
N THR A 33 4.78 -4.20 6.59
CA THR A 33 4.54 -3.06 5.73
C THR A 33 3.94 -1.91 6.52
N THR A 34 4.08 -0.69 6.00
CA THR A 34 3.42 0.50 6.54
C THR A 34 2.75 1.31 5.46
N TYR A 35 1.62 1.92 5.81
CA TYR A 35 0.99 2.98 5.02
C TYR A 35 1.11 4.34 5.70
N GLU A 36 1.93 4.45 6.76
CA GLU A 36 2.35 5.72 7.36
C GLU A 36 3.47 6.35 6.52
N VAL A 37 3.10 7.20 5.56
CA VAL A 37 4.04 7.80 4.61
C VAL A 37 3.78 9.27 4.36
N PRO A 38 4.76 10.01 3.81
CA PRO A 38 4.55 11.39 3.39
C PRO A 38 3.37 11.53 2.42
N MET A 39 2.63 12.64 2.52
CA MET A 39 1.41 12.87 1.73
C MET A 39 1.62 12.78 0.21
N GLN A 40 2.85 12.99 -0.26
CA GLN A 40 3.19 12.86 -1.68
C GLN A 40 2.99 11.43 -2.24
N PHE A 41 2.84 10.41 -1.40
CA PHE A 41 2.57 9.03 -1.82
C PHE A 41 1.08 8.65 -1.87
N TYR A 42 0.19 9.50 -1.35
CA TYR A 42 -1.26 9.26 -1.43
C TYR A 42 -1.85 9.94 -2.67
N GLY A 43 -2.93 9.39 -3.22
CA GLY A 43 -3.67 9.93 -4.37
C GLY A 43 -3.68 9.00 -5.57
N THR A 44 -3.98 9.56 -6.74
CA THR A 44 -4.19 8.82 -7.98
C THR A 44 -2.94 8.86 -8.87
N TYR A 45 -2.59 7.71 -9.41
CA TYR A 45 -1.54 7.49 -10.39
C TYR A 45 -2.20 7.00 -11.66
N ALA A 46 -2.12 7.76 -12.74
CA ALA A 46 -2.74 7.44 -14.01
C ALA A 46 -1.70 7.01 -15.04
N GLY A 47 -2.00 5.95 -15.79
CA GLY A 47 -1.21 5.54 -16.95
C GLY A 47 -1.59 6.26 -18.23
N HIS A 48 -0.88 5.95 -19.30
CA HIS A 48 -1.15 6.48 -20.63
C HIS A 48 -2.53 6.09 -21.22
N LYS A 49 -3.16 5.03 -20.71
CA LYS A 49 -4.47 4.57 -21.14
C LYS A 49 -5.52 4.81 -20.05
N THR A 50 -6.39 3.84 -19.74
CA THR A 50 -7.42 3.96 -18.69
C THR A 50 -7.03 3.32 -17.36
N GLY A 51 -5.78 2.85 -17.24
CA GLY A 51 -5.27 2.21 -16.03
C GLY A 51 -4.90 3.23 -14.96
N TYR A 52 -5.18 2.91 -13.69
CA TYR A 52 -4.85 3.74 -12.56
C TYR A 52 -4.62 2.95 -11.26
N LEU A 53 -3.90 3.58 -10.33
CA LEU A 53 -3.81 3.21 -8.92
C LEU A 53 -4.25 4.39 -8.07
N GLU A 54 -5.13 4.16 -7.11
CA GLU A 54 -5.51 5.11 -6.08
C GLU A 54 -5.04 4.58 -4.71
N LEU A 55 -4.27 5.40 -3.98
CA LEU A 55 -3.75 5.07 -2.64
C LEU A 55 -4.34 6.02 -1.60
N HIS A 56 -5.13 5.48 -0.66
CA HIS A 56 -5.74 6.23 0.44
C HIS A 56 -4.87 6.22 1.70
N GLU A 57 -5.04 7.25 2.54
CA GLU A 57 -4.31 7.42 3.81
C GLU A 57 -4.62 6.36 4.88
N ASP A 58 -5.72 5.62 4.72
CA ASP A 58 -6.12 4.51 5.60
C ASP A 58 -5.54 3.14 5.17
N GLY A 59 -4.63 3.17 4.19
CA GLY A 59 -3.97 1.99 3.65
C GLY A 59 -4.87 1.14 2.76
N THR A 60 -6.03 1.66 2.34
CA THR A 60 -6.86 1.08 1.28
C THR A 60 -6.58 1.76 -0.06
N GLY A 61 -7.12 1.20 -1.13
CA GLY A 61 -6.98 1.79 -2.45
C GLY A 61 -7.76 1.05 -3.53
N VAL A 62 -7.57 1.51 -4.76
CA VAL A 62 -8.16 0.91 -5.95
C VAL A 62 -7.08 0.72 -7.00
N TYR A 63 -7.03 -0.47 -7.59
CA TYR A 63 -6.18 -0.77 -8.72
C TYR A 63 -7.04 -1.16 -9.92
N ASN A 64 -6.87 -0.45 -11.03
CA ASN A 64 -7.49 -0.76 -12.30
C ASN A 64 -6.41 -0.81 -13.38
N TYR A 65 -6.28 -1.93 -14.06
CA TYR A 65 -5.24 -2.10 -15.07
C TYR A 65 -5.86 -2.26 -16.46
N ASP A 66 -5.47 -1.37 -17.37
CA ASP A 66 -6.03 -1.31 -18.70
C ASP A 66 -5.37 -2.34 -19.63
N VAL A 67 -5.96 -3.54 -19.58
CA VAL A 67 -5.71 -4.68 -20.47
C VAL A 67 -4.32 -5.29 -20.32
N PHE A 68 -4.23 -6.56 -19.88
CA PHE A 68 -3.64 -7.66 -20.69
C PHE A 68 -3.63 -9.00 -19.93
N GLY A 69 -3.97 -10.08 -20.66
CA GLY A 69 -3.84 -11.48 -20.23
C GLY A 69 -5.18 -12.22 -20.17
N PHE A 70 -5.20 -13.49 -20.60
CA PHE A 70 -6.35 -14.39 -20.47
C PHE A 70 -6.82 -14.45 -19.00
N ALA A 71 -7.77 -13.58 -18.64
CA ALA A 71 -8.62 -13.76 -17.49
C ALA A 71 -9.44 -15.03 -17.79
N PRO A 72 -9.35 -16.09 -16.97
CA PRO A 72 -10.17 -17.28 -17.15
C PRO A 72 -11.66 -16.88 -17.21
N GLN A 73 -12.52 -17.70 -17.81
CA GLN A 73 -13.96 -17.40 -17.94
C GLN A 73 -14.67 -17.04 -16.62
N GLY A 74 -14.10 -17.40 -15.46
CA GLY A 74 -14.61 -17.06 -14.13
C GLY A 74 -14.04 -15.79 -13.49
N CYS A 75 -13.08 -15.11 -14.10
CA CYS A 75 -12.49 -13.89 -13.53
C CYS A 75 -13.29 -12.67 -13.97
N LYS A 76 -13.91 -11.98 -13.01
CA LYS A 76 -14.71 -10.78 -13.26
C LYS A 76 -13.77 -9.63 -13.66
N LYS A 77 -13.98 -9.04 -14.84
CA LYS A 77 -13.34 -7.77 -15.22
C LYS A 77 -13.99 -6.65 -14.40
N ASP A 78 -13.30 -6.21 -13.36
CA ASP A 78 -13.74 -5.16 -12.45
C ASP A 78 -12.51 -4.50 -11.82
N ILE A 79 -12.72 -3.38 -11.11
CA ILE A 79 -11.69 -2.77 -10.27
C ILE A 79 -11.27 -3.72 -9.16
N ILE A 80 -9.99 -3.67 -8.79
CA ILE A 80 -9.43 -4.44 -7.68
C ILE A 80 -9.39 -3.51 -6.47
N LYS A 81 -10.18 -3.80 -5.45
CA LYS A 81 -10.03 -3.11 -4.16
C LYS A 81 -8.83 -3.69 -3.45
N ILE A 82 -7.97 -2.83 -2.91
CA ILE A 82 -6.70 -3.26 -2.31
C ILE A 82 -6.55 -2.74 -0.89
N GLU A 83 -5.75 -3.46 -0.12
CA GLU A 83 -4.98 -2.91 1.00
C GLU A 83 -3.51 -2.86 0.58
N TRP A 84 -2.77 -1.86 1.05
CA TRP A 84 -1.39 -1.64 0.62
C TRP A 84 -0.47 -1.18 1.75
N GLY A 85 0.83 -1.27 1.49
CA GLY A 85 1.89 -0.71 2.33
C GLY A 85 3.27 -0.82 1.70
N PHE A 86 4.17 0.09 2.06
CA PHE A 86 5.60 -0.03 1.75
C PHE A 86 6.28 -1.02 2.69
N LEU A 87 7.25 -1.76 2.18
CA LEU A 87 8.00 -2.72 2.98
C LEU A 87 8.84 -2.00 4.05
N LEU A 88 8.90 -2.60 5.23
CA LEU A 88 9.79 -2.20 6.31
C LEU A 88 11.02 -3.12 6.38
N ASP A 89 12.16 -2.57 6.77
CA ASP A 89 13.34 -3.33 7.14
C ASP A 89 13.32 -3.72 8.63
N GLU A 90 14.40 -4.34 9.10
CA GLU A 90 14.56 -4.79 10.49
C GLU A 90 14.59 -3.65 11.54
N ASN A 91 14.71 -2.40 11.09
CA ASN A 91 14.74 -1.20 11.94
C ASN A 91 13.46 -0.35 11.78
N ASP A 92 12.36 -0.95 11.29
CA ASP A 92 11.10 -0.26 11.00
C ASP A 92 11.26 0.91 10.01
N SER A 93 12.29 0.88 9.17
CA SER A 93 12.52 1.90 8.14
C SER A 93 11.94 1.46 6.81
N ILE A 94 11.35 2.40 6.06
CA ILE A 94 10.83 2.13 4.72
C ILE A 94 11.99 1.71 3.80
N VAL A 95 11.89 0.50 3.26
CA VAL A 95 12.83 -0.02 2.26
C VAL A 95 12.80 0.89 1.04
N SER A 96 13.96 1.30 0.56
CA SER A 96 14.08 2.06 -0.68
C SER A 96 15.41 1.77 -1.38
N PHE A 97 15.45 1.98 -2.69
CA PHE A 97 16.66 1.79 -3.49
C PHE A 97 16.97 3.06 -4.30
N SER A 98 18.23 3.47 -4.28
CA SER A 98 18.72 4.54 -5.15
C SER A 98 18.87 4.04 -6.59
N ARG A 99 18.33 4.79 -7.54
CA ARG A 99 18.41 4.55 -8.99
C ARG A 99 18.99 5.76 -9.69
N GLU A 100 19.39 5.61 -10.95
CA GLU A 100 19.90 6.72 -11.75
C GLU A 100 18.87 7.86 -11.90
N TYR A 101 17.58 7.51 -11.95
CA TYR A 101 16.48 8.44 -12.17
C TYR A 101 15.81 8.94 -10.89
N GLY A 102 16.16 8.42 -9.71
CA GLY A 102 15.50 8.77 -8.45
C GLY A 102 15.59 7.69 -7.37
N ARG A 103 14.57 7.57 -6.52
CA ARG A 103 14.43 6.52 -5.50
C ARG A 103 13.22 5.65 -5.79
N SER A 104 13.39 4.33 -5.71
CA SER A 104 12.29 3.35 -5.84
C SER A 104 11.91 2.78 -4.49
N TYR A 105 10.61 2.72 -4.22
CA TYR A 105 10.02 2.22 -2.99
C TYR A 105 9.15 0.99 -3.30
N PRO A 106 9.55 -0.22 -2.89
CA PRO A 106 8.72 -1.41 -3.09
C PRO A 106 7.42 -1.29 -2.29
N ILE A 107 6.30 -1.57 -2.96
CA ILE A 107 4.95 -1.53 -2.39
C ILE A 107 4.28 -2.90 -2.58
N LEU A 108 3.71 -3.43 -1.51
CA LEU A 108 2.84 -4.59 -1.58
C LEU A 108 1.39 -4.15 -1.59
N MET A 109 0.60 -4.76 -2.46
CA MET A 109 -0.84 -4.56 -2.57
C MET A 109 -1.52 -5.91 -2.51
N ARG A 110 -2.49 -6.07 -1.60
CA ARG A 110 -3.33 -7.26 -1.46
C ARG A 110 -4.73 -6.95 -1.93
N SER A 111 -5.27 -7.77 -2.83
CA SER A 111 -6.69 -7.68 -3.20
C SER A 111 -7.57 -8.08 -2.02
N ILE A 112 -8.61 -7.28 -1.79
CA ILE A 112 -9.71 -7.55 -0.85
C ILE A 112 -11.06 -7.66 -1.57
N SER A 113 -11.03 -7.77 -2.90
CA SER A 113 -12.21 -7.95 -3.75
C SER A 113 -12.24 -9.33 -4.40
N ASN A 114 -13.37 -9.68 -5.03
CA ASN A 114 -13.52 -10.94 -5.76
C ASN A 114 -12.63 -11.03 -7.01
N THR A 115 -12.16 -9.88 -7.52
CA THR A 115 -11.18 -9.81 -8.61
C THR A 115 -9.79 -9.62 -8.01
N SER A 116 -8.76 -10.23 -8.60
CA SER A 116 -7.38 -10.10 -8.15
C SER A 116 -6.40 -9.95 -9.32
N PHE A 117 -5.13 -9.75 -9.02
CA PHE A 117 -4.12 -9.34 -9.99
C PHE A 117 -3.83 -10.44 -11.03
N GLN A 118 -3.27 -10.01 -12.17
CA GLN A 118 -2.80 -10.91 -13.24
C GLN A 118 -3.88 -11.90 -13.72
N GLY A 119 -5.12 -11.42 -13.92
CA GLY A 119 -6.25 -12.24 -14.35
C GLY A 119 -6.75 -13.19 -13.25
N CYS A 120 -6.90 -12.65 -12.04
CA CYS A 120 -7.31 -13.38 -10.84
C CYS A 120 -6.35 -14.48 -10.37
N ARG A 121 -5.07 -14.46 -10.80
CA ARG A 121 -4.08 -15.50 -10.47
C ARG A 121 -3.26 -15.18 -9.23
N LYS A 122 -3.22 -13.91 -8.83
CA LYS A 122 -2.44 -13.44 -7.68
C LYS A 122 -3.28 -12.55 -6.79
N GLU A 123 -3.34 -12.90 -5.52
CA GLU A 123 -3.98 -12.06 -4.49
C GLU A 123 -3.10 -10.89 -4.07
N VAL A 124 -1.78 -11.03 -4.17
CA VAL A 124 -0.81 -10.01 -3.78
C VAL A 124 0.08 -9.64 -4.95
N MET A 125 0.32 -8.34 -5.13
CA MET A 125 1.21 -7.79 -6.12
C MET A 125 2.32 -6.97 -5.44
N LEU A 126 3.54 -7.16 -5.91
CA LEU A 126 4.69 -6.30 -5.61
C LEU A 126 4.89 -5.37 -6.80
N ASP A 127 4.95 -4.08 -6.52
CA ASP A 127 5.26 -3.03 -7.50
C ASP A 127 6.24 -2.02 -6.87
N PHE A 128 6.56 -0.93 -7.55
CA PHE A 128 7.42 0.13 -7.06
C PHE A 128 6.84 1.51 -7.30
N ILE A 129 6.74 2.31 -6.23
CA ILE A 129 6.52 3.75 -6.36
C ILE A 129 7.88 4.43 -6.56
N MET A 130 7.94 5.34 -7.52
CA MET A 130 9.15 6.04 -7.95
C MET A 130 9.07 7.50 -7.52
N GLU A 131 10.07 8.00 -6.79
CA GLU A 131 10.31 9.43 -6.60
C GLU A 131 11.46 9.85 -7.52
N TYR A 132 11.14 10.57 -8.58
CA TYR A 132 12.10 10.99 -9.58
C TYR A 132 12.90 12.22 -9.11
N LYS A 133 14.10 12.42 -9.65
CA LYS A 133 14.98 13.55 -9.31
C LYS A 133 14.37 14.94 -9.53
N ASN A 134 13.40 15.04 -10.43
CA ASN A 134 12.64 16.27 -10.72
C ASN A 134 11.47 16.49 -9.73
N GLY A 135 11.28 15.60 -8.75
CA GLY A 135 10.20 15.65 -7.76
C GLY A 135 8.88 15.03 -8.21
N SER A 136 8.76 14.54 -9.45
CA SER A 136 7.55 13.80 -9.85
C SER A 136 7.49 12.44 -9.16
N ILE A 137 6.28 11.96 -8.90
CA ILE A 137 6.06 10.61 -8.38
C ILE A 137 5.36 9.78 -9.45
N GLY A 138 5.76 8.52 -9.60
CA GLY A 138 5.11 7.57 -10.51
C GLY A 138 5.11 6.14 -9.97
N VAL A 139 4.53 5.21 -10.72
CA VAL A 139 4.53 3.78 -10.41
C VAL A 139 5.19 3.04 -11.57
N SER A 140 6.15 2.18 -11.24
CA SER A 140 6.90 1.35 -12.18
C SER A 140 6.07 0.17 -12.71
N SER A 141 4.89 0.46 -13.27
CA SER A 141 4.03 -0.51 -13.95
C SER A 141 4.33 -0.53 -15.46
N SER A 142 3.62 -1.35 -16.24
CA SER A 142 3.83 -1.43 -17.71
C SER A 142 3.60 -0.12 -18.46
N ASP A 143 2.82 0.78 -17.87
CA ASP A 143 2.33 2.00 -18.51
C ASP A 143 2.94 3.25 -17.84
N ASP A 144 4.01 3.08 -17.04
CA ASP A 144 4.74 4.14 -16.32
C ASP A 144 3.78 5.20 -15.74
N TRP A 145 2.94 4.78 -14.81
CA TRP A 145 1.87 5.64 -14.26
C TRP A 145 2.47 6.86 -13.57
N VAL A 146 1.91 8.03 -13.82
CA VAL A 146 2.35 9.29 -13.22
C VAL A 146 1.27 9.78 -12.26
N LYS A 147 1.69 10.38 -11.15
CA LYS A 147 0.75 10.97 -10.20
C LYS A 147 0.03 12.18 -10.82
N GLU A 148 -1.29 12.23 -10.66
CA GLU A 148 -2.15 13.36 -11.09
C GLU A 148 -1.91 14.64 -10.29
#